data_AF-Q4S730-F1
#
_entry.id   AF-Q4S730-F1
#
_cell.length_a   1.000
_cell.length_b   1.000
_cell.length_c   1.000
_cell.angle_alpha   90.00
_cell.angle_beta   90.00
_cell.angle_gamma   90.00
#
_symmetry.space_group_name_H-M   'P 1'
#
loop_
_entity.id
_entity.type
_entity.pdbx_description
1 polymer ?
#
loop_
_entity_poly.entity_id
_entity_poly.type
_entity_poly.pdbx_seq_one_letter_code
_entity_poly.pdbx_strand_id
1 'polypeptide(L)'
;MTSIIKLTAVSGVQEESALCYLLQVDEFRFLLDCGWDENFSMDIIDAMKRYVHQVDAVLLSHPDPIHLGALPYAVGKLGLNCTIYATIPVYKMGQMFMYDLYQSRNNSEDFTLFTLDDVDSAFDKIQQLKYSQIVSLKGKLACKRLFTWSKLPKYVMAFYATGKGHGLSITPLPAGHMIGGTIWKIVKDGEEEIVYAVDFNHKREM
;
A
#
# COMPACT_ATOMS: atom_id res chain seq x y z
N MET A 1 25.30 2.83 -7.71
CA MET A 1 25.69 2.24 -6.39
C MET A 1 24.64 1.16 -6.12
N THR A 2 24.98 -0.13 -6.04
CA THR A 2 23.98 -1.21 -6.12
C THR A 2 22.98 -1.14 -4.97
N SER A 3 21.69 -1.02 -5.28
CA SER A 3 20.63 -0.97 -4.26
C SER A 3 20.35 -2.37 -3.73
N ILE A 4 19.90 -2.47 -2.48
CA ILE A 4 19.47 -3.74 -1.91
C ILE A 4 17.96 -3.87 -2.11
N ILE A 5 17.56 -4.70 -3.06
CA ILE A 5 16.16 -5.06 -3.29
C ILE A 5 15.90 -6.42 -2.64
N LYS A 6 14.94 -6.49 -1.72
CA LYS A 6 14.47 -7.74 -1.11
C LYS A 6 12.96 -7.81 -1.17
N LEU A 7 12.45 -8.86 -1.81
CA LEU A 7 11.02 -9.19 -1.80
C LEU A 7 10.79 -10.31 -0.78
N THR A 8 9.89 -10.07 0.17
CA THR A 8 9.42 -11.09 1.11
C THR A 8 7.93 -11.28 0.87
N ALA A 9 7.54 -12.47 0.44
CA ALA A 9 6.12 -12.80 0.32
C ALA A 9 5.57 -13.16 1.70
N VAL A 10 4.55 -12.42 2.15
CA VAL A 10 3.90 -12.62 3.46
C VAL A 10 2.74 -13.61 3.30
N SER A 11 2.00 -13.51 2.20
CA SER A 11 0.90 -14.39 1.81
C SER A 11 0.78 -14.45 0.28
N GLY A 12 0.00 -15.41 -0.25
CA GLY A 12 -0.28 -15.53 -1.69
C GLY A 12 0.81 -16.26 -2.47
N VAL A 13 1.62 -17.08 -1.82
CA VAL A 13 2.62 -17.94 -2.46
C VAL A 13 2.00 -19.31 -2.73
N GLN A 14 2.00 -19.74 -4.00
CA GLN A 14 1.53 -21.05 -4.50
C GLN A 14 0.01 -21.25 -4.62
N GLU A 15 -0.84 -20.53 -3.89
CA GLU A 15 -2.30 -20.59 -4.03
C GLU A 15 -2.88 -19.23 -4.44
N GLU A 16 -4.03 -19.26 -5.12
CA GLU A 16 -4.85 -18.09 -5.50
C GLU A 16 -5.56 -17.52 -4.25
N SER A 17 -4.75 -17.13 -3.27
CA SER A 17 -5.14 -16.63 -1.96
C SER A 17 -4.64 -15.21 -1.76
N ALA A 18 -5.06 -14.58 -0.66
CA ALA A 18 -4.77 -13.21 -0.26
C ALA A 18 -3.35 -12.74 -0.61
N LEU A 19 -3.25 -11.72 -1.46
CA LEU A 19 -1.97 -11.21 -1.95
C LEU A 19 -1.40 -10.18 -0.99
N CYS A 20 -0.19 -10.45 -0.48
CA CYS A 20 0.52 -9.53 0.41
C CYS A 20 2.02 -9.73 0.27
N TYR A 21 2.69 -8.74 -0.33
CA TYR A 21 4.13 -8.76 -0.53
C TYR A 21 4.81 -7.57 0.15
N LEU A 22 5.95 -7.82 0.77
CA LEU A 22 6.80 -6.78 1.34
C LEU A 22 8.01 -6.57 0.44
N LEU A 23 8.07 -5.42 -0.23
CA LEU A 23 9.19 -5.02 -1.06
C LEU A 23 10.05 -4.00 -0.29
N GLN A 24 11.27 -4.41 0.04
CA GLN A 24 12.28 -3.54 0.61
C GLN A 24 13.20 -3.03 -0.50
N VAL A 25 13.27 -1.71 -0.63
CA VAL A 25 14.23 -0.99 -1.49
C VAL A 25 15.12 -0.17 -0.57
N ASP A 26 16.35 -0.66 -0.36
CA ASP A 26 17.31 -0.18 0.64
C ASP A 26 16.73 -0.17 2.08
N GLU A 27 16.47 1.02 2.62
CA GLU A 27 15.86 1.22 3.95
C GLU A 27 14.34 1.43 3.88
N PHE A 28 13.80 1.67 2.68
CA PHE A 28 12.39 1.95 2.48
C PHE A 28 11.61 0.65 2.25
N ARG A 29 10.46 0.51 2.89
CA ARG A 29 9.63 -0.70 2.74
C ARG A 29 8.25 -0.36 2.21
N PHE A 30 7.97 -0.93 1.05
CA PHE A 30 6.65 -0.95 0.43
C PHE A 30 5.91 -2.21 0.86
N LEU A 31 4.68 -2.02 1.32
CA LEU A 31 3.72 -3.11 1.37
C LEU A 31 2.93 -3.07 0.05
N LEU A 32 3.04 -4.13 -0.74
CA LEU A 32 2.35 -4.30 -2.01
C LEU A 32 1.15 -5.20 -1.76
N ASP A 33 -0.03 -4.61 -1.88
CA ASP A 33 -1.32 -5.21 -1.56
C ASP A 33 -1.44 -5.72 -0.12
N CYS A 34 -2.67 -5.74 0.37
CA CYS A 34 -3.04 -6.19 1.70
C CYS A 34 -4.34 -7.00 1.59
N GLY A 35 -4.21 -8.13 0.90
CA GLY A 35 -5.27 -9.09 0.72
C GLY A 35 -5.74 -9.72 2.02
N TRP A 36 -6.99 -10.14 2.00
CA TRP A 36 -7.51 -11.12 2.96
C TRP A 36 -8.19 -12.27 2.20
N ASP A 37 -8.21 -13.44 2.81
CA ASP A 37 -8.90 -14.61 2.29
C ASP A 37 -10.40 -14.55 2.63
N GLU A 38 -11.21 -15.31 1.90
CA GLU A 38 -12.65 -15.37 2.16
C GLU A 38 -12.98 -15.90 3.56
N ASN A 39 -12.07 -16.67 4.17
CA ASN A 39 -12.27 -17.23 5.51
C ASN A 39 -11.78 -16.32 6.63
N PHE A 40 -11.17 -15.17 6.32
CA PHE A 40 -10.61 -14.24 7.29
C PHE A 40 -9.61 -14.89 8.26
N SER A 41 -8.69 -15.71 7.73
CA SER A 41 -7.66 -16.35 8.54
C SER A 41 -6.79 -15.29 9.24
N MET A 42 -6.56 -15.51 10.53
CA MET A 42 -5.71 -14.64 11.34
C MET A 42 -4.22 -14.87 11.09
N ASP A 43 -3.85 -15.96 10.40
CA ASP A 43 -2.45 -16.28 10.10
C ASP A 43 -1.79 -15.17 9.24
N ILE A 44 -2.52 -14.64 8.25
CA ILE A 44 -2.07 -13.53 7.40
C ILE A 44 -1.87 -12.27 8.24
N ILE A 45 -2.80 -12.00 9.16
CA ILE A 45 -2.77 -10.84 10.06
C ILE A 45 -1.58 -10.92 11.03
N ASP A 46 -1.32 -12.08 11.61
CA ASP A 46 -0.20 -12.30 12.52
C ASP A 46 1.15 -12.20 11.81
N ALA A 47 1.23 -12.65 10.56
CA ALA A 47 2.40 -12.45 9.72
C ALA A 47 2.60 -10.97 9.39
N MET A 48 1.53 -10.25 9.03
CA MET A 48 1.56 -8.82 8.72
C MET A 48 1.98 -7.98 9.93
N LYS A 49 1.47 -8.31 11.13
CA LYS A 49 1.73 -7.59 12.40
C LYS A 49 3.22 -7.41 12.70
N ARG A 50 4.08 -8.35 12.28
CA ARG A 50 5.55 -8.25 12.44
C ARG A 50 6.16 -7.10 11.64
N TYR A 51 5.54 -6.73 10.52
CA TYR A 51 6.05 -5.76 9.56
C TYR A 51 5.33 -4.41 9.60
N VAL A 52 4.12 -4.32 10.17
CA VAL A 52 3.29 -3.09 10.22
C VAL A 52 4.09 -1.85 10.68
N HIS A 53 4.95 -1.96 11.69
CA HIS A 53 5.73 -0.83 12.21
C HIS A 53 6.89 -0.38 11.32
N GLN A 54 7.28 -1.22 10.35
CA GLN A 54 8.44 -1.02 9.48
C GLN A 54 8.02 -0.59 8.06
N VAL A 55 6.72 -0.61 7.75
CA VAL A 55 6.16 -0.20 6.45
C VAL A 55 6.05 1.32 6.38
N ASP A 56 6.59 1.91 5.32
CA ASP A 56 6.58 3.34 5.10
C ASP A 56 5.42 3.79 4.20
N ALA A 57 5.13 2.98 3.16
CA ALA A 57 4.07 3.19 2.19
C ALA A 57 3.40 1.87 1.77
N VAL A 58 2.12 1.95 1.42
CA VAL A 58 1.34 0.84 0.86
C VAL A 58 0.96 1.18 -0.58
N LEU A 59 1.08 0.23 -1.49
CA LEU A 59 0.59 0.34 -2.87
C LEU A 59 -0.54 -0.67 -3.06
N LEU A 60 -1.70 -0.19 -3.54
CA LEU A 60 -2.85 -1.03 -3.86
C LEU A 60 -2.99 -1.20 -5.37
N SER A 61 -3.18 -2.42 -5.83
CA SER A 61 -3.24 -2.77 -7.25
C SER A 61 -4.67 -2.80 -7.79
N HIS A 62 -5.56 -3.50 -7.10
CA HIS A 62 -6.92 -3.79 -7.56
C HIS A 62 -7.95 -3.52 -6.43
N PRO A 63 -9.23 -3.27 -6.78
CA PRO A 63 -10.26 -2.89 -5.81
C PRO A 63 -10.89 -4.06 -5.03
N ASP A 64 -10.49 -5.30 -5.30
CA ASP A 64 -11.12 -6.50 -4.77
C ASP A 64 -10.61 -6.88 -3.37
N PRO A 65 -11.40 -7.64 -2.59
CA PRO A 65 -11.02 -8.05 -1.24
C PRO A 65 -9.72 -8.86 -1.15
N ILE A 66 -9.33 -9.56 -2.22
CA ILE A 66 -8.08 -10.35 -2.26
C ILE A 66 -6.84 -9.43 -2.32
N HIS A 67 -7.00 -8.15 -2.68
CA HIS A 67 -5.92 -7.16 -2.71
C HIS A 67 -6.01 -6.09 -1.60
N LEU A 68 -7.20 -5.74 -1.12
CA LEU A 68 -7.38 -4.69 -0.09
C LEU A 68 -8.18 -5.09 1.15
N GLY A 69 -8.63 -6.35 1.24
CA GLY A 69 -9.54 -6.81 2.28
C GLY A 69 -9.01 -6.66 3.71
N ALA A 70 -7.70 -6.79 3.92
CA ALA A 70 -7.09 -6.66 5.24
C ALA A 70 -6.81 -5.20 5.63
N LEU A 71 -7.02 -4.24 4.72
CA LEU A 71 -6.69 -2.83 4.94
C LEU A 71 -7.45 -2.21 6.13
N PRO A 72 -8.78 -2.36 6.29
CA PRO A 72 -9.51 -1.78 7.41
C PRO A 72 -9.04 -2.34 8.74
N TYR A 73 -8.77 -3.65 8.79
CA TYR A 73 -8.25 -4.30 9.99
C TYR A 73 -6.83 -3.83 10.33
N ALA A 74 -5.97 -3.69 9.33
CA ALA A 74 -4.60 -3.21 9.52
C ALA A 74 -4.55 -1.76 10.01
N VAL A 75 -5.45 -0.90 9.53
CA VAL A 75 -5.51 0.50 9.96
C VAL A 75 -6.16 0.63 11.34
N GLY A 76 -7.32 0.01 11.56
CA GLY A 76 -8.10 0.15 12.79
C GLY A 76 -7.49 -0.59 13.98
N LYS A 77 -7.07 -1.85 13.80
CA LYS A 77 -6.58 -2.71 14.90
C LYS A 77 -5.07 -2.77 15.00
N LEU A 78 -4.35 -2.86 13.86
CA LEU A 78 -2.88 -2.95 13.88
C LEU A 78 -2.19 -1.58 13.97
N GLY A 79 -2.92 -0.49 13.74
CA GLY A 79 -2.40 0.89 13.88
C GLY A 79 -1.46 1.30 12.75
N LEU A 80 -1.71 0.82 11.53
CA LEU A 80 -0.93 1.18 10.34
C LEU A 80 -1.10 2.70 10.03
N ASN A 81 0.02 3.44 10.09
CA ASN A 81 0.09 4.90 9.91
C ASN A 81 0.98 5.31 8.71
N CYS A 82 0.88 4.56 7.62
CA CYS A 82 1.56 4.85 6.37
C CYS A 82 0.63 5.57 5.38
N THR A 83 1.24 6.22 4.37
CA THR A 83 0.50 6.73 3.23
C THR A 83 0.20 5.56 2.30
N ILE A 84 -1.06 5.42 1.90
CA ILE A 84 -1.50 4.39 0.97
C ILE A 84 -1.67 5.05 -0.40
N TYR A 85 -1.17 4.44 -1.46
CA TYR A 85 -1.33 4.92 -2.82
C TYR A 85 -2.23 3.97 -3.60
N ALA A 86 -3.23 4.54 -4.27
CA ALA A 86 -4.15 3.81 -5.12
C ALA A 86 -4.66 4.73 -6.23
N THR A 87 -5.19 4.17 -7.31
CA THR A 87 -5.90 4.98 -8.30
C THR A 87 -7.29 5.39 -7.83
N ILE A 88 -7.83 6.46 -8.42
CA ILE A 88 -9.20 6.93 -8.15
C ILE A 88 -10.27 5.82 -8.23
N PRO A 89 -10.33 4.99 -9.29
CA PRO A 89 -11.27 3.87 -9.35
C PRO A 89 -11.03 2.82 -8.25
N VAL A 90 -9.78 2.47 -7.92
CA VAL A 90 -9.49 1.53 -6.82
C VAL A 90 -9.98 2.07 -5.49
N TYR A 91 -9.78 3.36 -5.24
CA TYR A 91 -10.30 4.03 -4.05
C TYR A 91 -11.82 3.95 -3.97
N LYS A 92 -12.54 4.38 -5.02
CA LYS A 92 -14.01 4.45 -4.99
C LYS A 92 -14.68 3.09 -5.00
N MET A 93 -14.22 2.20 -5.88
CA MET A 93 -14.78 0.84 -6.00
C MET A 93 -14.37 -0.01 -4.81
N GLY A 94 -13.12 0.10 -4.36
CA GLY A 94 -12.64 -0.62 -3.17
C GLY A 94 -13.44 -0.28 -1.92
N GLN A 95 -13.79 0.99 -1.73
CA GLN A 95 -14.65 1.41 -0.61
C GLN A 95 -16.03 0.72 -0.70
N MET A 96 -16.63 0.67 -1.89
CA MET A 96 -17.91 -0.02 -2.10
C MET A 96 -17.81 -1.53 -1.88
N PHE A 97 -16.73 -2.18 -2.33
CA PHE A 97 -16.49 -3.60 -2.08
C PHE A 97 -16.37 -3.91 -0.59
N MET A 98 -15.69 -3.05 0.19
CA MET A 98 -15.57 -3.26 1.63
C MET A 98 -16.89 -3.03 2.37
N TYR A 99 -17.70 -2.06 1.93
CA TYR A 99 -19.05 -1.88 2.47
C TYR A 99 -19.96 -3.07 2.16
N ASP A 100 -19.94 -3.57 0.92
CA ASP A 100 -20.74 -4.72 0.52
C ASP A 100 -20.31 -5.99 1.28
N LEU A 101 -18.99 -6.21 1.40
CA LEU A 101 -18.42 -7.33 2.16
C LEU A 101 -18.84 -7.29 3.64
N TYR A 102 -18.77 -6.12 4.27
CA TYR A 102 -19.21 -5.94 5.66
C TYR A 102 -20.72 -6.19 5.81
N GLN A 103 -21.55 -5.58 4.97
CA GLN A 103 -23.01 -5.72 5.08
C GLN A 103 -23.48 -7.15 4.79
N SER A 104 -22.90 -7.80 3.78
CA SER A 104 -23.20 -9.19 3.42
C SER A 104 -22.93 -10.15 4.58
N ARG A 105 -21.79 -9.97 5.27
CA ARG A 105 -21.45 -10.77 6.46
C ARG A 105 -22.28 -10.40 7.66
N ASN A 106 -22.43 -9.12 7.97
CA ASN A 106 -23.22 -8.67 9.11
C ASN A 106 -24.70 -9.12 9.03
N ASN A 107 -25.22 -9.35 7.83
CA ASN A 107 -26.57 -9.91 7.64
C ASN A 107 -26.63 -11.44 7.82
N SER A 108 -25.50 -12.14 7.63
CA SER A 108 -25.42 -13.60 7.71
C SER A 108 -24.90 -14.10 9.07
N GLU A 109 -23.96 -13.36 9.68
CA GLU A 109 -23.21 -13.68 10.89
C GLU A 109 -22.93 -12.41 11.72
N ASP A 110 -22.64 -12.57 13.01
CA ASP A 110 -22.24 -11.46 13.88
C ASP A 110 -20.77 -11.08 13.60
N PHE A 111 -20.58 -10.19 12.62
CA PHE A 111 -19.26 -9.84 12.08
C PHE A 111 -18.56 -8.78 12.96
N THR A 112 -17.50 -9.20 13.67
CA THR A 112 -16.82 -8.36 14.68
C THR A 112 -15.37 -7.98 14.31
N LEU A 113 -14.89 -8.35 13.12
CA LEU A 113 -13.49 -8.14 12.73
C LEU A 113 -13.16 -6.66 12.50
N PHE A 114 -13.94 -5.98 11.67
CA PHE A 114 -13.81 -4.54 11.39
C PHE A 114 -15.18 -3.91 11.22
N THR A 115 -15.28 -2.61 11.45
CA THR A 115 -16.51 -1.81 11.34
C THR A 115 -16.48 -0.91 10.10
N LEU A 116 -17.64 -0.33 9.74
CA LEU A 116 -17.70 0.67 8.67
C LEU A 116 -16.80 1.89 8.97
N ASP A 117 -16.68 2.28 10.24
CA ASP A 117 -15.80 3.38 10.67
C ASP A 117 -14.31 3.06 10.41
N ASP A 118 -13.92 1.79 10.56
CA ASP A 118 -12.56 1.34 10.25
C ASP A 118 -12.29 1.37 8.73
N VAL A 119 -13.31 1.07 7.92
CA VAL A 119 -13.23 1.21 6.45
C VAL A 119 -12.99 2.68 6.11
N ASP A 120 -13.83 3.59 6.61
CA ASP A 120 -13.70 5.02 6.32
C ASP A 120 -12.34 5.56 6.73
N SER A 121 -11.89 5.21 7.94
CA SER A 121 -10.58 5.60 8.47
C SER A 121 -9.40 5.09 7.64
N ALA A 122 -9.54 3.92 7.01
CA ALA A 122 -8.51 3.35 6.13
C ALA A 122 -8.48 4.05 4.78
N PHE A 123 -9.65 4.28 4.17
CA PHE A 123 -9.76 4.93 2.87
C PHE A 123 -9.36 6.41 2.95
N ASP A 124 -9.67 7.14 4.02
CA ASP A 124 -9.26 8.54 4.20
C ASP A 124 -7.73 8.75 4.15
N LYS A 125 -6.93 7.72 4.47
CA LYS A 125 -5.46 7.77 4.38
C LYS A 125 -4.92 7.53 2.97
N ILE A 126 -5.77 7.18 2.01
CA ILE A 126 -5.38 6.85 0.64
C ILE A 126 -5.19 8.13 -0.17
N GLN A 127 -4.01 8.25 -0.77
CA GLN A 127 -3.72 9.26 -1.77
C GLN A 127 -4.13 8.74 -3.15
N GLN A 128 -5.14 9.38 -3.73
CA GLN A 128 -5.68 9.04 -5.05
C GLN A 128 -4.75 9.51 -6.16
N LEU A 129 -4.36 8.59 -7.05
CA LEU A 129 -3.50 8.84 -8.20
C LEU A 129 -4.23 8.65 -9.53
N LYS A 130 -3.69 9.27 -10.59
CA LYS A 130 -4.08 9.02 -11.98
C LYS A 130 -3.04 8.14 -12.67
N TYR A 131 -3.46 7.42 -13.70
CA TYR A 131 -2.53 6.64 -14.52
C TYR A 131 -1.43 7.52 -15.12
N SER A 132 -0.22 6.94 -15.22
CA SER A 132 1.00 7.58 -15.72
C SER A 132 1.43 8.83 -14.94
N GLN A 133 0.86 9.06 -13.75
CA GLN A 133 1.29 10.14 -12.88
C GLN A 133 2.52 9.70 -12.09
N ILE A 134 3.63 10.38 -12.31
CA ILE A 134 4.85 10.15 -11.54
C ILE A 134 4.72 10.85 -10.18
N VAL A 135 4.80 10.08 -9.09
CA VAL A 135 4.79 10.59 -7.73
C VAL A 135 6.15 10.31 -7.10
N SER A 136 6.90 11.37 -6.86
CA SER A 136 8.14 11.29 -6.08
C SER A 136 7.79 11.17 -4.60
N LEU A 137 8.30 10.12 -3.95
CA LEU A 137 8.11 9.92 -2.52
C LEU A 137 8.95 10.96 -1.77
N LYS A 138 8.29 11.83 -1.03
CA LYS A 138 8.98 12.71 -0.08
C LYS A 138 9.26 11.88 1.15
N GLY A 139 10.54 11.57 1.38
CA GLY A 139 10.92 10.77 2.53
C GLY A 139 10.36 11.36 3.81
N LYS A 140 9.73 10.52 4.64
CA LYS A 140 9.27 10.94 5.96
C LYS A 140 10.49 11.46 6.73
N LEU A 141 10.50 12.76 7.00
CA LEU A 141 11.44 13.37 7.94
C LEU A 141 11.24 12.65 9.27
N ALA A 142 12.22 11.86 9.70
CA ALA A 142 12.28 11.34 11.06
C ALA A 142 12.62 12.49 12.03
N CYS A 143 11.88 13.60 12.02
CA CYS A 143 11.99 14.63 13.05
C CYS A 143 11.02 14.30 14.19
N LYS A 144 11.27 13.17 14.87
CA LYS A 144 10.77 13.00 16.23
C LYS A 144 11.70 13.78 17.15
N ARG A 145 11.17 14.90 17.68
CA ARG A 145 11.57 15.61 18.91
C ARG A 145 12.41 16.89 18.72
N LEU A 146 11.67 18.02 18.80
CA LEU A 146 12.06 19.37 19.22
C LEU A 146 13.47 19.87 18.84
N PHE A 147 13.58 20.55 17.71
CA PHE A 147 14.49 21.69 17.61
C PHE A 147 13.80 22.79 16.81
N THR A 148 13.69 24.00 17.38
CA THR A 148 13.06 25.15 16.72
C THR A 148 13.84 25.49 15.44
N TRP A 149 13.15 25.39 14.30
CA TRP A 149 13.66 25.52 12.93
C TRP A 149 14.17 26.93 12.56
N SER A 150 14.20 27.88 13.48
CA SER A 150 14.52 29.29 13.18
C SER A 150 16.01 29.64 13.13
N LYS A 151 16.92 28.72 13.51
CA LYS A 151 18.36 29.04 13.68
C LYS A 151 19.36 28.19 12.89
N LEU A 152 18.93 27.28 12.02
CA LEU A 152 19.86 26.44 11.24
C LEU A 152 20.15 27.00 9.83
N PRO A 153 21.40 26.93 9.33
CA PRO A 153 21.74 27.32 7.96
C PRO A 153 20.99 26.48 6.92
N LYS A 154 20.50 27.11 5.83
CA LYS A 154 19.70 26.46 4.77
C LYS A 154 20.33 25.18 4.21
N TYR A 155 21.65 25.10 4.14
CA TYR A 155 22.39 23.92 3.66
C TYR A 155 22.34 22.72 4.61
N VAL A 156 22.31 22.97 5.93
CA VAL A 156 22.25 21.90 6.95
C VAL A 156 20.84 21.32 7.04
N MET A 157 19.81 22.15 6.80
CA MET A 157 18.43 21.68 6.69
C MET A 157 18.20 20.76 5.49
N ALA A 158 18.82 21.05 4.34
CA ALA A 158 18.73 20.17 3.18
C ALA A 158 19.43 18.81 3.42
N PHE A 159 20.50 18.80 4.21
CA PHE A 159 21.30 17.61 4.50
C PHE A 159 20.66 16.65 5.51
N TYR A 160 19.91 17.17 6.49
CA TYR A 160 19.09 16.36 7.43
C TYR A 160 17.68 16.06 6.90
N ALA A 161 17.34 16.54 5.70
CA ALA A 161 16.04 16.36 5.07
C ALA A 161 15.97 15.23 4.04
N THR A 162 17.03 14.43 3.91
CA THR A 162 16.99 13.15 3.19
C THR A 162 16.26 12.12 4.08
N GLY A 163 14.94 12.27 4.17
CA GLY A 163 14.09 11.25 4.78
C GLY A 163 14.21 9.91 4.04
N LYS A 164 13.87 8.82 4.72
CA LYS A 164 13.83 7.48 4.12
C LYS A 164 12.99 7.51 2.84
N GLY A 165 13.58 7.11 1.70
CA GLY A 165 12.91 7.08 0.40
C GLY A 165 13.17 8.28 -0.54
N HIS A 166 14.17 9.12 -0.25
CA HIS A 166 14.64 10.10 -1.23
C HIS A 166 15.12 9.40 -2.51
N GLY A 167 14.70 9.90 -3.68
CA GLY A 167 15.04 9.32 -4.98
C GLY A 167 14.12 8.20 -5.48
N LEU A 168 13.07 7.84 -4.71
CA LEU A 168 12.05 6.89 -5.14
C LEU A 168 10.88 7.60 -5.81
N SER A 169 10.44 7.06 -6.94
CA SER A 169 9.24 7.49 -7.63
C SER A 169 8.35 6.31 -7.97
N ILE A 170 7.04 6.50 -7.82
CA ILE A 170 6.03 5.51 -8.15
C ILE A 170 5.18 6.02 -9.30
N THR A 171 4.83 5.14 -10.23
CA THR A 171 3.98 5.45 -11.37
C THR A 171 2.96 4.32 -11.55
N PRO A 172 1.65 4.58 -11.38
CA PRO A 172 0.61 3.60 -11.66
C PRO A 172 0.36 3.52 -13.17
N LEU A 173 0.40 2.32 -13.72
CA LEU A 173 0.10 1.99 -15.12
C LEU A 173 -1.17 1.12 -15.17
N PRO A 174 -1.95 1.14 -16.27
CA PRO A 174 -3.17 0.34 -16.36
C PRO A 174 -2.86 -1.17 -16.47
N ALA A 175 -3.48 -1.98 -15.61
CA ALA A 175 -3.37 -3.45 -15.64
C ALA A 175 -4.41 -4.13 -16.55
N GLY A 176 -5.60 -3.52 -16.70
CA GLY A 176 -6.64 -3.99 -17.63
C GLY A 176 -7.46 -5.20 -17.18
N HIS A 177 -7.32 -5.68 -15.94
CA HIS A 177 -8.11 -6.80 -15.40
C HIS A 177 -9.41 -6.34 -14.73
N MET A 178 -9.34 -5.40 -13.79
CA MET A 178 -10.50 -4.76 -13.20
C MET A 178 -10.53 -3.26 -13.50
N ILE A 179 -11.69 -2.63 -13.33
CA ILE A 179 -11.81 -1.17 -13.41
C ILE A 179 -10.90 -0.55 -12.36
N GLY A 180 -9.86 0.14 -12.83
CA GLY A 180 -8.89 0.75 -11.95
C GLY A 180 -7.65 -0.07 -11.65
N GLY A 181 -7.58 -1.32 -12.12
CA GLY A 181 -6.45 -2.19 -11.88
C GLY A 181 -5.13 -1.56 -12.32
N THR A 182 -4.13 -1.64 -11.45
CA THR A 182 -2.85 -0.96 -11.64
C THR A 182 -1.65 -1.87 -11.57
N ILE A 183 -0.73 -1.65 -12.51
CA ILE A 183 0.65 -2.10 -12.45
C ILE A 183 1.47 -0.97 -11.82
N TRP A 184 2.28 -1.29 -10.83
CA TRP A 184 3.13 -0.31 -10.16
C TRP A 184 4.54 -0.33 -10.74
N LYS A 185 4.94 0.79 -11.35
CA LYS A 185 6.32 1.03 -11.74
C LYS A 185 7.01 1.86 -10.66
N ILE A 186 8.01 1.29 -10.01
CA ILE A 186 8.82 1.92 -8.97
C ILE A 186 10.20 2.17 -9.57
N VAL A 187 10.64 3.43 -9.59
CA VAL A 187 11.93 3.84 -10.15
C VAL A 187 12.75 4.50 -9.07
N LYS A 188 14.00 4.04 -8.92
CA LYS A 188 14.99 4.63 -8.02
C LYS A 188 16.08 5.33 -8.84
N ASP A 189 16.19 6.65 -8.70
CA ASP A 189 17.24 7.54 -9.24
C ASP A 189 17.90 7.11 -10.59
N GLY A 190 17.08 6.67 -11.55
CA GLY A 190 17.50 6.35 -12.91
C GLY A 190 18.37 5.09 -13.10
N GLU A 191 18.71 4.37 -12.03
CA GLU A 191 19.54 3.15 -12.11
C GLU A 191 18.70 1.86 -12.10
N GLU A 192 17.56 1.84 -11.40
CA GLU A 192 16.77 0.63 -11.19
C GLU A 192 15.26 0.87 -11.39
N GLU A 193 14.64 0.00 -12.20
CA GLU A 193 13.22 -0.04 -12.44
C GLU A 193 12.65 -1.37 -11.94
N ILE A 194 11.72 -1.28 -10.99
CA ILE A 194 10.99 -2.42 -10.43
C ILE A 194 9.55 -2.29 -10.90
N VAL A 195 9.05 -3.32 -11.58
CA VAL A 195 7.65 -3.39 -12.02
C VAL A 195 6.95 -4.47 -11.22
N TYR A 196 5.91 -4.06 -10.51
CA TYR A 196 4.99 -4.97 -9.83
C TYR A 196 3.70 -5.04 -10.64
N ALA A 197 3.49 -6.19 -11.29
CA ALA A 197 2.34 -6.46 -12.15
C ALA A 197 1.70 -7.78 -11.70
N VAL A 198 0.53 -7.69 -11.08
CA VAL A 198 -0.30 -8.83 -10.67
C VAL A 198 -1.65 -8.71 -11.36
N ASP A 199 -2.22 -9.85 -11.75
CA ASP A 199 -3.50 -9.95 -12.46
C ASP A 199 -3.64 -8.91 -13.57
N PHE A 200 -2.72 -8.95 -14.53
CA PHE A 200 -2.74 -8.05 -15.69
C PHE A 200 -3.35 -8.74 -16.90
N ASN A 201 -4.11 -7.98 -17.69
CA ASN A 201 -4.71 -8.46 -18.92
C ASN A 201 -3.98 -7.85 -20.12
N HIS A 202 -3.53 -8.69 -21.04
CA HIS A 202 -2.89 -8.27 -22.29
C HIS A 202 -3.91 -8.09 -23.42
N LYS A 203 -5.13 -8.63 -23.27
CA LYS A 203 -6.19 -8.48 -24.26
C LYS A 203 -6.96 -7.19 -23.99
N ARG A 204 -7.31 -6.51 -25.08
CA ARG A 204 -8.26 -5.40 -25.02
C ARG A 204 -9.66 -5.99 -24.96
N GLU A 205 -10.28 -5.93 -23.79
CA GLU A 205 -11.71 -6.24 -23.65
C GLU A 205 -12.52 -5.12 -24.31
N MET A 206 -13.46 -5.51 -25.19
CA MET A 206 -14.30 -4.62 -26.00
C MET A 206 -15.67 -4.46 -25.37
#